data_AF-A0A953UX69-F1
#
_entry.id   AF-A0A953UX69-F1
#
_cell.length_a   1.000
_cell.length_b   1.000
_cell.length_c   1.000
_cell.angle_alpha   90.00
_cell.angle_beta   90.00
_cell.angle_gamma   90.00
#
_symmetry.space_group_name_H-M   'P 1'
#
loop_
_entity.id
_entity.type
_entity.pdbx_description
1 polymer ?
#
loop_
_entity_poly.entity_id
_entity_poly.type
_entity_poly.pdbx_seq_one_letter_code
_entity_poly.pdbx_strand_id
1 'polypeptide(L)'
;MATAPSYVEQQALPREKSLIENLMDFSFDRMMTPRMLKMLYGLHLLIGLIAAVWFVFNGFQSSTANGLLALILCAAGMGLWIVYCRIIVELLAVVFRIGQAITNSQN
;
A
#
# COMPACT_ATOMS: atom_id res chain seq x y z
N MET A 1 5.22 -55.62 -22.17
CA MET A 1 6.35 -54.67 -22.22
C MET A 1 5.73 -53.27 -22.26
N ALA A 2 5.89 -52.55 -21.14
CA ALA A 2 5.54 -51.16 -20.81
C ALA A 2 4.46 -50.41 -21.64
N THR A 3 3.30 -50.23 -21.03
CA THR A 3 2.42 -49.06 -21.20
C THR A 3 3.07 -47.84 -20.53
N ALA A 4 3.18 -46.71 -21.23
CA ALA A 4 3.45 -45.41 -20.59
C ALA A 4 2.51 -44.36 -21.20
N PRO A 5 1.53 -43.84 -20.45
CA PRO A 5 0.71 -42.72 -20.90
C PRO A 5 1.58 -41.45 -20.91
N SER A 6 1.54 -40.73 -22.02
CA SER A 6 2.09 -39.39 -22.17
C SER A 6 1.27 -38.44 -21.30
N TYR A 7 1.65 -38.34 -20.02
CA TYR A 7 1.36 -37.19 -19.19
C TYR A 7 2.04 -36.00 -19.87
N VAL A 8 1.30 -35.31 -20.74
CA VAL A 8 1.61 -33.93 -21.08
C VAL A 8 1.52 -33.21 -19.76
N GLU A 9 2.70 -33.05 -19.16
CA GLU A 9 2.98 -32.22 -18.02
C GLU A 9 2.30 -30.88 -18.30
N GLN A 10 1.11 -30.71 -17.73
CA GLN A 10 0.49 -29.41 -17.54
C GLN A 10 1.52 -28.63 -16.74
N GLN A 11 2.41 -27.96 -17.47
CA GLN A 11 3.18 -26.85 -16.98
C GLN A 11 2.16 -25.84 -16.50
N ALA A 12 1.77 -25.99 -15.23
CA ALA A 12 1.22 -24.94 -14.44
C ALA A 12 2.32 -23.87 -14.41
N LEU A 13 2.33 -23.04 -15.45
CA LEU A 13 3.01 -21.76 -15.45
C LEU A 13 2.68 -21.17 -14.07
N PRO A 14 3.67 -20.92 -13.21
CA PRO A 14 3.42 -20.11 -12.03
C PRO A 14 3.00 -18.78 -12.60
N ARG A 15 1.68 -18.56 -12.71
CA ARG A 15 1.14 -17.31 -13.19
C ARG A 15 1.57 -16.31 -12.14
N GLU A 16 2.63 -15.60 -12.47
CA GLU A 16 3.14 -14.48 -11.70
C GLU A 16 1.93 -13.55 -11.55
N LYS A 17 1.22 -13.69 -10.43
CA LYS A 17 0.02 -12.89 -10.18
C LYS A 17 0.51 -11.46 -10.26
N SER A 18 0.00 -10.75 -11.27
CA SER A 18 0.44 -9.40 -11.55
C SER A 18 0.25 -8.59 -10.27
N LEU A 19 1.19 -7.71 -9.93
CA LEU A 19 1.17 -6.96 -8.67
C LEU A 19 -0.18 -6.24 -8.46
N ILE A 20 -0.86 -5.91 -9.54
CA ILE A 20 -2.20 -5.31 -9.60
C ILE A 20 -3.29 -6.32 -9.20
N GLU A 21 -3.19 -7.58 -9.63
CA GLU A 21 -4.14 -8.65 -9.30
C GLU A 21 -4.07 -9.00 -7.80
N ASN A 22 -2.86 -9.00 -7.22
CA ASN A 22 -2.68 -9.19 -5.78
C ASN A 22 -3.08 -7.95 -4.94
N LEU A 23 -3.25 -6.79 -5.59
CA LEU A 23 -3.74 -5.54 -4.99
C LEU A 23 -5.27 -5.42 -5.05
N MET A 24 -5.87 -6.03 -6.07
CA MET A 24 -7.32 -6.07 -6.30
C MET A 24 -7.98 -7.32 -5.68
N ASP A 25 -7.19 -8.21 -5.08
CA ASP A 25 -7.72 -9.30 -4.25
C ASP A 25 -8.09 -8.73 -2.87
N PHE A 26 -9.28 -8.13 -2.79
CA PHE A 26 -9.87 -7.65 -1.54
C PHE A 26 -10.31 -8.79 -0.60
N SER A 27 -9.99 -10.04 -0.93
CA SER A 27 -10.21 -11.19 -0.07
C SER A 27 -9.16 -11.22 1.05
N PHE A 28 -9.48 -10.54 2.17
CA PHE A 28 -8.71 -10.55 3.42
C PHE A 28 -8.77 -11.90 4.18
N ASP A 29 -8.99 -13.01 3.47
CA ASP A 29 -9.27 -14.33 4.08
C ASP A 29 -7.99 -15.04 4.55
N ARG A 30 -6.81 -14.65 4.07
CA ARG A 30 -5.54 -15.33 4.39
C ARG A 30 -4.49 -14.37 4.90
N MET A 31 -4.40 -14.24 6.24
CA MET A 31 -3.25 -13.70 7.00
C MET A 31 -2.38 -12.72 6.21
N MET A 32 -2.98 -11.58 5.82
CA MET A 32 -2.27 -10.49 5.14
C MET A 32 -1.32 -9.85 6.15
N THR A 33 -0.12 -10.44 6.21
CA THR A 33 0.98 -10.14 7.11
C THR A 33 1.57 -8.74 6.81
N PRO A 34 2.45 -8.18 7.67
CA PRO A 34 2.98 -6.80 7.63
C PRO A 34 3.57 -6.29 6.30
N ARG A 35 3.71 -7.14 5.29
CA ARG A 35 4.16 -6.78 3.94
C ARG A 35 3.17 -5.86 3.22
N MET A 36 1.85 -6.08 3.33
CA MET A 36 0.87 -5.19 2.69
C MET A 36 0.77 -3.83 3.38
N LEU A 37 1.05 -3.74 4.68
CA LEU A 37 1.14 -2.46 5.40
C LEU A 37 2.26 -1.57 4.87
N LYS A 38 3.43 -2.15 4.60
CA LYS A 38 4.55 -1.41 4.00
C LYS A 38 4.18 -0.88 2.61
N MET A 39 3.44 -1.67 1.84
CA MET A 39 2.97 -1.26 0.52
C MET A 39 1.91 -0.15 0.59
N LEU A 40 0.95 -0.27 1.51
CA LEU A 40 -0.07 0.75 1.75
C LEU A 40 0.54 2.08 2.21
N TYR A 41 1.56 2.01 3.07
CA TYR A 41 2.35 3.18 3.50
C TYR A 41 3.03 3.85 2.31
N GLY A 42 3.75 3.08 1.49
CA GLY A 42 4.42 3.59 0.30
C GLY A 42 3.45 4.23 -0.69
N LEU A 43 2.29 3.61 -0.90
CA LEU A 43 1.24 4.12 -1.78
C LEU A 43 0.64 5.44 -1.24
N HIS A 44 0.31 5.52 0.05
CA HIS A 44 -0.22 6.74 0.65
C HIS A 44 0.79 7.90 0.62
N LEU A 45 2.08 7.59 0.81
CA LEU A 45 3.13 8.60 0.76
C LEU A 45 3.37 9.08 -0.68
N LEU A 46 3.29 8.18 -1.66
CA LEU A 46 3.36 8.53 -3.07
C LEU A 46 2.17 9.41 -3.49
N ILE A 47 0.94 9.04 -3.11
CA ILE A 47 -0.26 9.83 -3.38
C ILE A 47 -0.15 11.21 -2.72
N GLY A 48 0.30 11.27 -1.46
CA GLY A 48 0.53 12.54 -0.74
C GLY A 48 1.55 13.43 -1.43
N LEU A 49 2.67 12.87 -1.90
CA LEU A 49 3.70 13.60 -2.65
C LEU A 49 3.15 14.17 -3.96
N ILE A 50 2.42 13.34 -4.70
CA ILE A 50 1.81 13.73 -5.97
C ILE A 50 0.80 14.88 -5.74
N ALA A 51 -0.09 14.74 -4.75
CA ALA A 51 -1.06 15.77 -4.38
C ALA A 51 -0.38 17.08 -3.93
N ALA A 52 0.69 16.98 -3.14
CA ALA A 52 1.49 18.12 -2.70
C ALA A 52 2.09 18.90 -3.89
N VAL A 53 2.71 18.19 -4.83
CA VAL A 53 3.27 18.79 -6.04
C VAL A 53 2.18 19.50 -6.84
N TRP A 54 1.05 18.83 -7.09
CA TRP A 54 -0.06 19.42 -7.83
C TRP A 54 -0.63 20.66 -7.14
N PHE A 55 -0.74 20.64 -5.81
CA PHE A 55 -1.22 21.76 -5.03
C PHE A 55 -0.33 22.99 -5.19
N VAL A 56 0.99 22.80 -5.11
CA VAL A 56 1.97 23.87 -5.32
C VAL A 56 1.86 24.43 -6.74
N PHE A 57 1.79 23.58 -7.77
CA PHE A 57 1.63 24.01 -9.16
C PHE A 57 0.35 24.83 -9.37
N ASN A 58 -0.78 24.43 -8.77
CA ASN A 58 -2.02 25.19 -8.83
C ASN A 58 -1.91 26.55 -8.11
N GLY A 59 -1.20 26.61 -6.98
CA GLY A 59 -0.94 27.86 -6.26
C GLY A 59 -0.18 28.89 -7.13
N PHE A 60 0.84 28.43 -7.86
CA PHE A 60 1.60 29.28 -8.77
C PHE A 60 0.82 29.72 -10.01
N GLN A 61 -0.15 28.93 -10.49
CA GLN A 61 -1.03 29.34 -11.60
C GLN A 61 -1.94 30.51 -11.22
N SER A 62 -2.31 30.64 -9.94
CA SER A 62 -3.15 31.76 -9.48
C SER A 62 -2.35 33.05 -9.33
N SER A 63 -1.23 33.02 -8.61
CA SER A 63 -0.34 34.17 -8.42
C SER A 63 0.97 33.74 -7.75
N THR A 64 2.06 34.49 -7.97
CA THR A 64 3.35 34.22 -7.31
C THR A 64 3.26 34.25 -5.78
N ALA A 65 2.49 35.17 -5.20
CA ALA A 65 2.28 35.24 -3.76
C ALA A 65 1.51 34.02 -3.21
N ASN A 66 0.49 33.57 -3.95
CA ASN A 66 -0.27 32.37 -3.62
C ASN A 66 0.59 31.09 -3.75
N GLY A 67 1.45 31.01 -4.76
CA GLY A 67 2.40 29.91 -4.91
C GLY A 67 3.38 29.82 -3.73
N LEU A 68 3.88 30.95 -3.24
CA LEU A 68 4.77 30.98 -2.08
C LEU A 68 4.06 30.55 -0.78
N LEU A 69 2.84 31.05 -0.54
CA LEU A 69 2.01 30.60 0.58
C LEU A 69 1.69 29.11 0.49
N ALA A 70 1.33 28.62 -0.70
CA ALA A 70 1.07 27.21 -0.96
C ALA A 70 2.31 26.35 -0.67
N LEU A 71 3.52 26.83 -0.99
CA LEU A 71 4.77 26.12 -0.69
C LEU A 71 4.98 25.94 0.82
N ILE A 72 4.78 27.01 1.61
CA ILE A 72 4.93 26.98 3.07
C ILE A 72 3.88 26.06 3.70
N LEU A 73 2.61 26.22 3.30
CA LEU A 73 1.51 25.39 3.79
C LEU A 73 1.69 23.92 3.39
N CYS A 74 2.14 23.66 2.17
CA CYS A 74 2.38 22.31 1.70
C CYS A 74 3.55 21.65 2.43
N ALA A 75 4.64 22.38 2.68
CA ALA A 75 5.76 21.86 3.47
C ALA A 75 5.34 21.47 4.90
N ALA A 76 4.58 22.34 5.58
CA ALA A 76 4.03 22.04 6.90
C ALA A 76 3.00 20.90 6.87
N GLY A 77 2.11 20.92 5.88
CA GLY A 77 1.06 19.92 5.66
C GLY A 77 1.63 18.53 5.33
N MET A 78 2.73 18.46 4.58
CA MET A 78 3.42 17.21 4.27
C MET A 78 3.96 16.54 5.53
N GLY A 79 4.47 17.32 6.50
CA GLY A 79 4.90 16.79 7.80
C GLY A 79 3.74 16.15 8.57
N LEU A 80 2.62 16.86 8.67
CA LEU A 80 1.38 16.34 9.27
C LEU A 80 0.86 15.09 8.53
N TRP A 81 0.91 15.08 7.20
CA TRP A 81 0.51 13.96 6.37
C TRP A 81 1.35 12.71 6.65
N ILE A 82 2.66 12.85 6.74
CA ILE A 82 3.58 11.74 7.05
C ILE A 82 3.27 11.17 8.44
N VAL A 83 3.05 12.03 9.43
CA VAL A 83 2.68 11.60 10.80
C VAL A 83 1.33 10.89 10.80
N TYR A 84 0.33 11.42 10.09
CA TYR A 84 -0.97 10.77 9.93
C TYR A 84 -0.82 9.37 9.31
N CYS A 85 -0.07 9.24 8.21
CA CYS A 85 0.19 7.94 7.58
C CYS A 85 0.91 6.97 8.52
N ARG A 86 1.85 7.45 9.35
CA ARG A 86 2.52 6.63 10.39
C ARG A 86 1.53 6.08 11.40
N ILE A 87 0.67 6.94 11.95
CA ILE A 87 -0.33 6.56 12.95
C ILE A 87 -1.27 5.50 12.39
N ILE A 88 -1.80 5.70 11.18
CA ILE A 88 -2.72 4.74 10.53
C ILE A 88 -2.05 3.37 10.36
N VAL A 89 -0.83 3.33 9.83
CA VAL A 89 -0.11 2.07 9.59
C VAL A 89 0.25 1.36 10.88
N GLU A 90 0.65 2.11 11.90
CA GLU A 90 0.97 1.56 13.22
C GLU A 90 -0.28 1.02 13.91
N LEU A 91 -1.40 1.74 13.85
CA LEU A 91 -2.68 1.29 14.38
C LEU A 91 -3.16 0.02 13.66
N LEU A 92 -3.03 -0.02 12.34
CA LEU A 92 -3.37 -1.20 11.54
C LEU A 92 -2.46 -2.39 11.91
N ALA A 93 -1.16 -2.15 12.13
CA ALA A 93 -0.21 -3.19 12.56
C ALA A 93 -0.57 -3.76 13.94
N VAL A 94 -1.00 -2.89 14.87
CA VAL A 94 -1.45 -3.29 16.20
C VAL A 94 -2.70 -4.16 16.12
N VAL A 95 -3.69 -3.79 15.31
CA VAL A 95 -4.91 -4.58 15.09
C VAL A 95 -4.56 -5.97 14.55
N PHE A 96 -3.69 -6.05 13.54
CA PHE A 96 -3.21 -7.33 13.02
C PHE A 96 -2.46 -8.16 14.06
N ARG A 97 -1.64 -7.52 14.90
CA ARG A 97 -0.91 -8.20 15.99
C ARG A 97 -1.87 -8.79 17.02
N ILE A 98 -2.93 -8.08 17.39
CA ILE A 98 -3.95 -8.55 18.34
C ILE A 98 -4.71 -9.76 17.76
N GLY A 99 -5.12 -9.69 16.49
CA GLY A 99 -5.77 -10.81 15.82
C GLY A 99 -4.93 -12.09 15.85
N GLN A 100 -3.62 -11.97 15.57
CA GLN A 100 -2.70 -13.11 15.65
C GLN A 100 -2.53 -13.65 17.07
N ALA A 101 -2.48 -12.77 18.08
CA ALA A 101 -2.34 -13.18 19.48
C ALA A 101 -3.56 -14.00 19.96
N ILE A 102 -4.77 -13.63 19.54
CA ILE A 102 -6.00 -14.35 19.88
C ILE A 102 -6.04 -15.72 19.21
N THR A 103 -5.67 -15.83 17.93
CA THR A 103 -5.63 -17.11 17.22
C THR A 103 -4.63 -18.09 17.84
N ASN A 104 -3.47 -17.61 18.32
CA ASN A 104 -2.44 -18.48 18.90
C ASN A 104 -2.78 -18.98 20.32
N SER A 105 -3.76 -18.38 21.01
CA SER A 105 -4.19 -18.86 22.34
C SER A 105 -5.25 -19.96 22.29
N GLN A 106 -5.70 -20.37 21.10
CA GLN A 106 -6.75 -21.37 20.87
C GLN A 106 -6.18 -22.72 20.37
N ASN A 107 -4.86 -22.83 20.20
CA ASN A 107 -4.11 -24.08 19.99
C ASN A 107 -3.25 -24.37 21.22
#